data_AF-A0A3B8WN83-F1
#
_entry.id   AF-A0A3B8WN83-F1
#
_cell.length_a   1.000
_cell.length_b   1.000
_cell.length_c   1.000
_cell.angle_alpha   90.00
_cell.angle_beta   90.00
_cell.angle_gamma   90.00
#
_symmetry.space_group_name_H-M   'P 1'
#
loop_
_entity.id
_entity.type
_entity.pdbx_description
1 polymer ?
#
loop_
_entity_poly.entity_id
_entity_poly.type
_entity_poly.pdbx_seq_one_letter_code
_entity_poly.pdbx_strand_id
1 'polypeptide(L)'
;VRDFQSVIGREIRKQAMEKVGKLPDALVACVGGGSNAIGMFYPFLADESVELYGVEAGGLGIETGQHAAPLCAGRPGVLHGNRTYLMEDENGQ
;
A
#
# COMPACT_ATOMS: atom_id res chain seq x y z
N VAL A 1 6.19 7.49 -9.57
CA VAL A 1 6.76 6.84 -8.36
C VAL A 1 6.84 5.33 -8.52
N ARG A 2 5.73 4.65 -8.84
CA ARG A 2 5.69 3.19 -9.11
C ARG A 2 6.86 2.67 -9.94
N ASP A 3 7.09 3.24 -11.12
CA ASP A 3 8.08 2.68 -12.06
C ASP A 3 9.49 2.65 -11.47
N PHE A 4 9.91 3.71 -10.79
CA PHE A 4 11.21 3.78 -10.11
C PHE A 4 11.28 2.92 -8.84
N GLN A 5 10.16 2.71 -8.14
CA GLN A 5 10.10 1.85 -6.97
C GLN A 5 9.92 0.36 -7.31
N SER A 6 9.54 0.03 -8.55
CA SER A 6 9.26 -1.35 -9.00
C SER A 6 10.46 -2.29 -8.93
N VAL A 7 11.67 -1.73 -8.75
CA VAL A 7 12.87 -2.51 -8.47
C VAL A 7 12.71 -3.40 -7.23
N ILE A 8 11.98 -2.94 -6.20
CA ILE A 8 11.74 -3.67 -4.96
C ILE A 8 11.05 -5.02 -5.26
N GLY A 9 9.89 -5.00 -5.94
CA GLY A 9 9.17 -6.23 -6.25
C GLY A 9 9.92 -7.13 -7.24
N ARG A 10 10.69 -6.57 -8.18
CA ARG A 10 11.50 -7.35 -9.12
C ARG A 10 12.61 -8.12 -8.39
N GLU A 11 13.27 -7.49 -7.44
CA GLU A 11 14.29 -8.12 -6.62
C GLU A 11 13.70 -9.18 -5.70
N ILE A 12 12.55 -8.90 -5.05
CA ILE A 12 11.84 -9.88 -4.21
C ILE A 12 11.49 -11.13 -5.02
N ARG A 13 10.93 -10.99 -6.23
CA ARG A 13 10.59 -12.15 -7.07
C ARG A 13 11.81 -13.00 -7.37
N LYS A 14 12.90 -12.37 -7.80
CA LYS A 14 14.16 -13.07 -8.10
C LYS A 14 14.66 -13.82 -6.86
N GLN A 15 14.73 -13.13 -5.73
CA GLN A 15 15.22 -13.69 -4.48
C GLN A 15 14.31 -14.79 -3.92
N ALA A 16 12.99 -14.69 -4.07
CA ALA A 16 12.04 -15.71 -3.64
C ALA A 16 12.25 -17.02 -4.42
N MET A 17 12.40 -16.94 -5.74
CA MET A 17 12.72 -18.11 -6.56
C MET A 17 14.09 -18.70 -6.23
N GLU A 18 15.12 -17.86 -6.00
CA GLU A 18 16.48 -18.32 -5.69
C GLU A 18 16.60 -18.96 -4.29
N LYS A 19 15.89 -18.43 -3.30
CA LYS A 19 16.06 -18.84 -1.89
C LYS A 19 14.99 -19.80 -1.38
N VAL A 20 13.77 -19.71 -1.92
CA VAL A 20 12.60 -20.45 -1.43
C VAL A 20 12.06 -21.40 -2.52
N GLY A 21 12.39 -21.16 -3.80
CA GLY A 21 11.96 -22.01 -4.92
C GLY A 21 10.51 -21.80 -5.35
N LYS A 22 9.81 -20.81 -4.75
CA LYS A 22 8.43 -20.44 -5.09
C LYS A 22 8.19 -18.95 -4.86
N LEU A 23 7.08 -18.44 -5.37
CA LEU A 23 6.60 -17.10 -5.03
C LEU A 23 6.13 -17.07 -3.55
N PRO A 24 6.15 -15.90 -2.89
CA PRO A 24 5.56 -15.73 -1.58
C PRO A 24 4.06 -16.02 -1.60
N ASP A 25 3.51 -16.54 -0.52
CA ASP A 25 2.06 -16.69 -0.38
C ASP A 25 1.39 -15.30 -0.15
N ALA A 26 2.12 -14.35 0.45
CA ALA A 26 1.67 -12.97 0.64
C ALA A 26 2.83 -11.95 0.65
N LEU A 27 2.51 -10.70 0.31
CA LEU A 27 3.37 -9.52 0.44
C LEU A 27 2.70 -8.49 1.35
N VAL A 28 3.46 -7.92 2.28
CA VAL A 28 2.95 -6.97 3.28
C VAL A 28 3.81 -5.72 3.28
N ALA A 29 3.21 -4.54 3.11
CA ALA A 29 3.90 -3.25 3.19
C ALA A 29 3.08 -2.19 3.91
N CYS A 30 3.77 -1.24 4.56
CA CYS A 30 3.12 -0.07 5.12
C CYS A 30 2.68 0.93 4.03
N VAL A 31 1.55 1.58 4.26
CA VAL A 31 0.93 2.54 3.33
C VAL A 31 0.76 3.87 4.05
N GLY A 32 1.71 4.78 3.82
CA GLY A 32 1.52 6.22 3.98
C GLY A 32 1.13 6.81 2.63
N GLY A 33 2.09 7.41 1.92
CA GLY A 33 1.91 7.78 0.51
C GLY A 33 1.97 6.61 -0.49
N GLY A 34 2.26 5.38 -0.03
CA GLY A 34 2.16 4.15 -0.82
C GLY A 34 3.33 3.81 -1.75
N SER A 35 4.42 4.58 -1.78
CA SER A 35 5.53 4.38 -2.72
C SER A 35 6.25 3.02 -2.59
N ASN A 36 6.58 2.61 -1.37
CA ASN A 36 7.21 1.31 -1.10
C ASN A 36 6.25 0.16 -1.44
N ALA A 37 4.98 0.29 -1.04
CA ALA A 37 3.95 -0.71 -1.24
C ALA A 37 3.71 -0.96 -2.73
N ILE A 38 3.46 0.09 -3.51
CA ILE A 38 3.22 -0.05 -4.95
C ILE A 38 4.47 -0.53 -5.70
N GLY A 39 5.67 -0.18 -5.23
CA GLY A 39 6.93 -0.69 -5.79
C GLY A 39 7.10 -2.20 -5.57
N MET A 40 6.70 -2.69 -4.40
CA MET A 40 6.71 -4.12 -4.08
C MET A 40 5.57 -4.88 -4.79
N PHE A 41 4.35 -4.35 -4.80
CA PHE A 41 3.16 -5.04 -5.30
C PHE A 41 3.07 -5.06 -6.82
N TYR A 42 3.50 -3.99 -7.51
CA TYR A 42 3.28 -3.86 -8.95
C TYR A 42 3.80 -5.06 -9.77
N PRO A 43 5.00 -5.60 -9.51
CA PRO A 43 5.49 -6.79 -10.22
C PRO A 43 4.72 -8.08 -9.94
N PHE A 44 3.80 -8.10 -8.97
CA PHE A 44 3.03 -9.28 -8.54
C PHE A 44 1.52 -9.16 -8.82
N LEU A 45 1.05 -8.07 -9.46
CA LEU A 45 -0.39 -7.83 -9.68
C LEU A 45 -1.10 -8.90 -10.52
N ALA A 46 -0.37 -9.65 -11.35
CA ALA A 46 -0.91 -10.72 -12.19
C ALA A 46 -0.78 -12.12 -11.54
N ASP A 47 -0.15 -12.23 -10.38
CA ASP A 47 0.08 -13.49 -9.69
C ASP A 47 -1.02 -13.69 -8.64
N GLU A 48 -2.16 -14.24 -9.07
CA GLU A 48 -3.35 -14.45 -8.21
C GLU A 48 -3.09 -15.30 -6.96
N SER A 49 -2.00 -16.08 -6.95
CA SER A 49 -1.58 -16.87 -5.79
C SER A 49 -0.87 -16.06 -4.70
N VAL A 50 -0.60 -14.76 -4.93
CA VAL A 50 0.13 -13.89 -4.01
C VAL A 50 -0.82 -12.84 -3.44
N GLU A 51 -1.13 -12.94 -2.15
CA GLU A 51 -1.97 -11.95 -1.48
C GLU A 51 -1.20 -10.64 -1.22
N LEU A 52 -1.86 -9.50 -1.41
CA LEU A 52 -1.23 -8.18 -1.28
C LEU A 52 -1.88 -7.39 -0.13
N TYR A 53 -1.13 -7.18 0.95
CA TYR A 53 -1.61 -6.51 2.16
C TYR A 53 -0.94 -5.15 2.38
N GLY A 54 -1.72 -4.08 2.21
CA GLY A 54 -1.34 -2.73 2.60
C GLY A 54 -1.72 -2.43 4.05
N VAL A 55 -0.80 -1.90 4.84
CA VAL A 55 -1.01 -1.60 6.27
C VAL A 55 -0.94 -0.09 6.52
N GLU A 56 -2.05 0.53 6.88
CA GLU A 56 -2.11 1.95 7.26
C GLU A 56 -1.87 2.17 8.77
N ALA A 57 -1.52 3.39 9.16
CA ALA A 57 -1.23 3.72 10.56
C ALA A 57 -2.52 3.91 11.37
N GLY A 58 -2.83 2.95 12.25
CA GLY A 58 -3.99 2.98 13.14
C GLY A 58 -3.92 4.01 14.29
N GLY A 59 -2.76 4.65 14.51
CA GLY A 59 -2.59 5.68 15.54
C GLY A 59 -2.98 5.21 16.94
N LEU A 60 -3.82 5.98 17.64
CA LEU A 60 -4.38 5.62 18.96
C LEU A 60 -5.63 4.72 18.87
N GLY A 61 -6.01 4.28 17.67
CA GLY A 61 -7.22 3.52 17.37
C GLY A 61 -8.06 4.24 16.32
N ILE A 62 -8.59 3.51 15.34
CA ILE A 62 -9.42 4.08 14.27
C ILE A 62 -10.69 4.73 14.87
N GLU A 63 -11.28 4.05 15.84
CA GLU A 63 -12.45 4.48 16.60
C GLU A 63 -12.24 5.79 17.37
N THR A 64 -10.99 6.16 17.65
CA THR A 64 -10.65 7.41 18.37
C THR A 64 -10.60 8.62 17.44
N GLY A 65 -10.59 8.42 16.11
CA GLY A 65 -10.32 9.45 15.11
C GLY A 65 -8.87 9.93 15.06
N GLN A 66 -7.99 9.47 15.96
CA GLN A 66 -6.57 9.85 16.02
C GLN A 66 -5.70 8.82 15.30
N HIS A 67 -5.84 8.74 13.98
CA HIS A 67 -5.14 7.80 13.12
C HIS A 67 -4.78 8.41 11.75
N ALA A 68 -4.02 7.68 10.93
CA ALA A 68 -3.66 8.07 9.57
C ALA A 68 -3.95 6.92 8.60
N ALA A 69 -5.23 6.52 8.56
CA ALA A 69 -5.73 5.38 7.78
C ALA A 69 -6.89 5.80 6.85
N PRO A 70 -6.61 6.66 5.85
CA PRO A 70 -7.63 7.20 4.95
C PRO A 70 -8.27 6.14 4.04
N LEU A 71 -7.58 5.04 3.69
CA LEU A 71 -8.20 3.96 2.91
C LEU A 71 -9.18 3.14 3.76
N CYS A 72 -8.91 3.00 5.06
CA CYS A 72 -9.80 2.29 5.99
C CYS A 72 -11.00 3.12 6.45
N ALA A 73 -10.81 4.41 6.76
CA ALA A 73 -11.84 5.23 7.43
C ALA A 73 -12.00 6.65 6.84
N GLY A 74 -11.31 6.96 5.75
CA GLY A 74 -11.48 8.21 5.03
C GLY A 74 -12.56 8.16 3.95
N ARG A 75 -12.67 9.22 3.17
CA ARG A 75 -13.60 9.34 2.03
C ARG A 75 -12.89 9.86 0.78
N PRO A 76 -13.42 9.60 -0.44
CA PRO A 76 -12.85 10.14 -1.66
C PRO A 76 -12.92 11.67 -1.69
N GLY A 77 -11.76 12.32 -1.92
CA GLY A 77 -11.62 13.77 -2.06
C GLY A 77 -10.51 14.12 -3.05
N VAL A 78 -10.18 15.40 -3.16
CA VAL A 78 -9.08 15.89 -4.02
C VAL A 78 -8.10 16.68 -3.18
N LEU A 79 -6.85 16.22 -3.13
CA LEU A 79 -5.76 16.88 -2.41
C LEU A 79 -4.47 16.79 -3.23
N HIS A 80 -3.69 17.87 -3.23
CA HIS A 80 -2.39 17.94 -3.91
C HIS A 80 -2.44 17.51 -5.39
N GLY A 81 -3.53 17.84 -6.09
CA GLY A 81 -3.71 17.54 -7.51
C GLY A 81 -4.07 16.07 -7.82
N ASN A 82 -4.48 15.29 -6.82
CA ASN A 82 -4.89 13.91 -7.01
C ASN A 82 -6.27 13.64 -6.37
N ARG A 83 -7.12 12.88 -7.08
CA ARG A 83 -8.37 12.36 -6.50
C ARG A 83 -8.08 11.03 -5.81
N THR A 84 -8.15 11.03 -4.48
CA THR A 84 -7.76 9.91 -3.62
C THR A 84 -8.64 9.84 -2.37
N TYR A 85 -8.43 8.84 -1.52
CA TYR A 85 -9.03 8.78 -0.19
C TYR A 85 -8.26 9.67 0.79
N LEU A 86 -9.00 10.42 1.60
CA LEU A 86 -8.47 11.40 2.53
C LEU A 86 -9.20 11.34 3.88
N MET A 87 -8.48 11.76 4.92
CA MET A 87 -9.09 12.17 6.18
C MET A 87 -9.44 13.65 6.05
N GLU A 88 -10.73 13.99 6.10
CA GLU A 88 -11.23 15.36 5.98
C GLU A 88 -12.49 15.53 6.85
N ASP A 89 -12.78 16.74 7.30
CA ASP A 89 -13.97 17.02 8.12
C ASP A 89 -15.21 17.25 7.22
N GLU A 90 -16.35 17.64 7.81
CA GLU A 90 -17.60 17.85 7.05
C GLU A 90 -17.52 19.02 6.04
N ASN A 91 -16.65 20.01 6.28
CA ASN A 91 -16.44 21.15 5.41
C ASN A 91 -15.41 20.88 4.30
N GLY A 92 -14.71 19.74 4.36
CA GLY A 92 -13.63 19.40 3.45
C GLY A 92 -12.26 19.67 4.09
N GLN A 93 -11.33 20.18 3.30
CA GLN A 93 -9.98 20.55 3.77
C GLN A 93 -9.97 21.85 4.56
#